data_AF-A0A0U5F9W3-F1
#
_entry.id   AF-A0A0U5F9W3-F1
#
_cell.length_a   1.000
_cell.length_b   1.000
_cell.length_c   1.000
_cell.angle_alpha   90.00
_cell.angle_beta   90.00
_cell.angle_gamma   90.00
#
_symmetry.space_group_name_H-M   'P 1'
#
loop_
_entity.id
_entity.type
_entity.pdbx_description
1 polymer ?
#
loop_
_entity_poly.entity_id
_entity_poly.type
_entity_poly.pdbx_seq_one_letter_code
_entity_poly.pdbx_strand_id
1 'polypeptide(L)'
;MKGEIKDAFFLNDNIQRNKSGIEHAQIKRLHLFEKYHQPAKIVTRQYSNELHLVTAEAGIDDRNFINLFDYFQEACEVPQKNIRIKDIPVNPHWERKADGINYNYYQNGKRVLYIRRRSDSDRRVINIQYFDHYGKLLKVSWFDSRGFISVEQLYDWDGKMATENYYRPDGTLAIQLAHQQDKRGNEIKTYHLFNYHGHDYQFSGFDQLTRFFLDELVADKQICGEGPIGFIVDRVYELGWAVLHMKHRVFRILQLHNDHVNNPNDMLHSTLNYNYDWGLKHLQDWDGVIALTPQQQKDLQDRFGKLGVKIYRIPGPIVPAAVINKRHVPFKKRTKKQVVMVARLSPEKQQDHLLKAWPQVLAAVPDAKLDFWGY
;
A
#
# COMPACT_ATOMS: atom_id res chain seq x y z
N MET A 1 -7.57 -2.00 -31.16
CA MET A 1 -8.77 -1.27 -30.67
C MET A 1 -8.33 0.02 -30.02
N LYS A 2 -8.62 1.18 -30.62
CA LYS A 2 -8.42 2.49 -29.98
C LYS A 2 -9.74 2.91 -29.34
N GLY A 3 -10.05 2.33 -28.19
CA GLY A 3 -11.10 2.83 -27.31
C GLY A 3 -10.46 3.70 -26.23
N GLU A 4 -11.08 4.83 -25.92
CA GLU A 4 -10.73 5.64 -24.75
C GLU A 4 -10.91 4.80 -23.48
N ILE A 5 -9.93 4.82 -22.57
CA ILE A 5 -10.02 4.11 -21.28
C ILE A 5 -11.21 4.67 -20.51
N LYS A 6 -12.12 3.80 -20.08
CA LYS A 6 -13.29 4.19 -19.27
C LYS A 6 -13.05 3.99 -17.78
N ASP A 7 -12.33 2.93 -17.41
CA ASP A 7 -11.95 2.68 -16.01
C ASP A 7 -10.43 2.61 -15.88
N ALA A 8 -9.88 3.46 -15.01
CA ALA A 8 -8.45 3.49 -14.72
C ALA A 8 -8.15 2.94 -13.32
N PHE A 9 -7.22 1.99 -13.23
CA PHE A 9 -6.76 1.45 -11.96
C PHE A 9 -5.29 1.81 -11.73
N PHE A 10 -5.01 2.37 -10.56
CA PHE A 10 -3.66 2.74 -10.15
C PHE A 10 -3.13 1.68 -9.20
N LEU A 11 -2.23 0.83 -9.67
CA LEU A 11 -1.76 -0.33 -8.93
C LEU A 11 -0.55 0.05 -8.07
N ASN A 12 -0.65 -0.21 -6.76
CA ASN A 12 0.42 -0.07 -5.79
C ASN A 12 0.50 -1.33 -4.92
N ASP A 13 1.63 -1.55 -4.24
CA ASP A 13 1.76 -2.70 -3.35
C ASP A 13 0.91 -2.51 -2.08
N ASN A 14 1.04 -1.36 -1.43
CA ASN A 14 0.37 -1.02 -0.18
C ASN A 14 0.14 0.49 -0.02
N ILE A 15 -0.62 0.87 1.02
CA ILE A 15 -0.73 2.25 1.50
C ILE A 15 -0.59 2.29 3.02
N GLN A 16 0.23 3.21 3.53
CA GLN A 16 0.56 3.34 4.95
C GLN A 16 0.32 4.78 5.44
N ARG A 17 0.28 4.99 6.77
CA ARG A 17 0.15 6.35 7.36
C ARG A 17 1.26 7.27 6.85
N ASN A 18 2.51 6.83 7.01
CA ASN A 18 3.69 7.51 6.50
C ASN A 18 3.88 7.17 5.03
N LYS A 19 3.37 8.04 4.16
CA LYS A 19 3.37 7.85 2.71
C LYS A 19 4.70 8.25 2.10
N SER A 20 5.13 7.53 1.07
CA SER A 20 6.23 7.97 0.22
C SER A 20 5.74 8.97 -0.85
N GLY A 21 6.66 9.49 -1.66
CA GLY A 21 6.31 10.35 -2.79
C GLY A 21 5.38 9.68 -3.81
N ILE A 22 5.45 8.35 -3.94
CA ILE A 22 4.64 7.56 -4.87
C ILE A 22 3.17 7.61 -4.48
N GLU A 23 2.84 7.27 -3.23
CA GLU A 23 1.45 7.31 -2.76
C GLU A 23 0.87 8.72 -2.83
N HIS A 24 1.67 9.75 -2.48
CA HIS A 24 1.24 11.14 -2.63
C HIS A 24 0.93 11.53 -4.09
N ALA A 25 1.74 11.08 -5.05
CA ALA A 25 1.49 11.33 -6.47
C ALA A 25 0.24 10.57 -6.95
N GLN A 26 0.09 9.31 -6.54
CA GLN A 26 -1.05 8.45 -6.89
C GLN A 26 -2.39 9.02 -6.36
N ILE A 27 -2.44 9.47 -5.11
CA ILE A 27 -3.63 10.10 -4.51
C ILE A 27 -3.99 11.40 -5.24
N LYS A 28 -2.99 12.23 -5.55
CA LYS A 28 -3.23 13.46 -6.33
C LYS A 28 -3.74 13.18 -7.74
N ARG A 29 -3.25 12.09 -8.36
CA ARG A 29 -3.75 11.62 -9.66
C ARG A 29 -5.20 11.15 -9.55
N LEU A 30 -5.57 10.44 -8.48
CA LEU A 30 -6.97 10.07 -8.21
C LEU A 30 -7.88 11.30 -8.14
N HIS A 31 -7.53 12.29 -7.32
CA HIS A 31 -8.31 13.53 -7.22
C HIS A 31 -8.36 14.35 -8.51
N LEU A 32 -7.34 14.22 -9.37
CA LEU A 32 -7.38 14.80 -10.71
C LEU A 32 -8.45 14.12 -11.57
N PHE A 33 -8.50 12.79 -11.56
CA PHE A 33 -9.49 12.02 -12.31
C PHE A 33 -10.91 12.32 -11.81
N GLU A 34 -11.12 12.38 -10.50
CA GLU A 34 -12.39 12.79 -9.88
C GLU A 34 -12.83 14.18 -10.35
N LYS A 35 -11.91 15.15 -10.38
CA LYS A 35 -12.19 16.52 -10.84
C LYS A 35 -12.67 16.56 -12.30
N TYR A 36 -12.22 15.63 -13.14
CA TYR A 36 -12.61 15.53 -14.54
C TYR A 36 -13.71 14.48 -14.79
N HIS A 37 -14.33 13.96 -13.72
CA HIS A 37 -15.37 12.92 -13.80
C HIS A 37 -14.92 11.67 -14.56
N GLN A 38 -13.62 11.35 -14.52
CA GLN A 38 -13.07 10.12 -15.08
C GLN A 38 -13.07 9.04 -13.99
N PRO A 39 -13.72 7.88 -14.20
CA PRO A 39 -13.66 6.78 -13.25
C PRO A 39 -12.23 6.31 -13.04
N ALA A 40 -11.80 6.30 -11.77
CA ALA A 40 -10.53 5.71 -11.37
C ALA A 40 -10.58 5.17 -9.95
N LYS A 41 -9.78 4.12 -9.70
CA LYS A 41 -9.60 3.53 -8.37
C LYS A 41 -8.13 3.26 -8.10
N ILE A 42 -7.72 3.39 -6.84
CA ILE A 42 -6.43 2.89 -6.38
C ILE A 42 -6.60 1.42 -5.99
N VAL A 43 -5.68 0.57 -6.44
CA VAL A 43 -5.67 -0.86 -6.14
C VAL A 43 -4.41 -1.21 -5.37
N THR A 44 -4.57 -1.91 -4.25
CA THR A 44 -3.46 -2.40 -3.43
C THR A 44 -3.58 -3.91 -3.19
N ARG A 45 -2.48 -4.55 -2.81
CA ARG A 45 -2.48 -6.00 -2.57
C ARG A 45 -2.14 -6.40 -1.14
N GLN A 46 -1.35 -5.63 -0.41
CA GLN A 46 -0.98 -6.00 0.97
C GLN A 46 -2.15 -5.84 1.93
N TYR A 47 -2.30 -6.80 2.84
CA TYR A 47 -3.27 -6.75 3.92
C TYR A 47 -2.88 -5.73 5.01
N SER A 48 -3.87 -5.06 5.60
CA SER A 48 -3.71 -4.27 6.81
C SER A 48 -5.04 -4.14 7.55
N ASN A 49 -5.05 -4.40 8.86
CA ASN A 49 -6.22 -4.23 9.71
C ASN A 49 -6.56 -2.73 9.96
N GLU A 50 -5.65 -1.83 9.59
CA GLU A 50 -5.78 -0.37 9.73
C GLU A 50 -6.09 0.33 8.40
N LEU A 51 -6.26 -0.44 7.31
CA LEU A 51 -6.26 0.08 5.95
C LEU A 51 -7.25 1.22 5.74
N HIS A 52 -8.50 1.03 6.18
CA HIS A 52 -9.56 2.02 5.98
C HIS A 52 -9.40 3.28 6.84
N LEU A 53 -8.67 3.21 7.96
CA LEU A 53 -8.26 4.42 8.69
C LEU A 53 -7.19 5.19 7.91
N VAL A 54 -6.25 4.46 7.30
CA VAL A 54 -5.16 5.05 6.51
C VAL A 54 -5.67 5.71 5.23
N THR A 55 -6.60 5.07 4.52
CA THR A 55 -7.21 5.61 3.28
C THR A 55 -8.11 6.81 3.59
N ALA A 56 -8.92 6.75 4.65
CA ALA A 56 -9.74 7.87 5.09
C ALA A 56 -8.88 9.09 5.49
N GLU A 57 -7.81 8.88 6.27
CA GLU A 57 -6.83 9.94 6.61
C GLU A 57 -6.12 10.50 5.36
N ALA A 58 -5.99 9.69 4.31
CA ALA A 58 -5.43 10.10 3.03
C ALA A 58 -6.42 10.85 2.13
N GLY A 59 -7.70 10.95 2.52
CA GLY A 59 -8.78 11.54 1.74
C GLY A 59 -9.28 10.66 0.59
N ILE A 60 -9.04 9.34 0.65
CA ILE A 60 -9.53 8.39 -0.36
C ILE A 60 -10.86 7.81 0.12
N ASP A 61 -11.91 7.96 -0.70
CA ASP A 61 -13.21 7.32 -0.48
C ASP A 61 -13.11 5.81 -0.75
N ASP A 62 -13.76 4.98 0.06
CA ASP A 62 -13.74 3.51 -0.10
C ASP A 62 -14.24 3.07 -1.48
N ARG A 63 -15.16 3.82 -2.09
CA ARG A 63 -15.64 3.55 -3.46
C ARG A 63 -14.56 3.73 -4.52
N ASN A 64 -13.50 4.50 -4.21
CA ASN A 64 -12.39 4.78 -5.12
C ASN A 64 -11.13 3.96 -4.76
N PHE A 65 -11.28 2.94 -3.92
CA PHE A 65 -10.19 2.10 -3.43
C PHE A 65 -10.56 0.62 -3.45
N ILE A 66 -9.60 -0.23 -3.81
CA ILE A 66 -9.76 -1.68 -3.78
C ILE A 66 -8.49 -2.29 -3.20
N ASN A 67 -8.65 -3.23 -2.28
CA ASN A 67 -7.58 -4.08 -1.79
C ASN A 67 -7.86 -5.54 -2.16
N LEU A 68 -6.82 -6.29 -2.49
CA LEU A 68 -6.91 -7.72 -2.80
C LEU A 68 -7.64 -8.51 -1.71
N PHE A 69 -7.30 -8.26 -0.45
CA PHE A 69 -7.91 -8.97 0.67
C PHE A 69 -9.35 -8.52 0.90
N ASP A 70 -9.64 -7.21 0.88
CA ASP A 70 -11.02 -6.72 0.98
C ASP A 70 -11.90 -7.27 -0.15
N TYR A 71 -11.37 -7.40 -1.37
CA TYR A 71 -12.12 -7.95 -2.51
C TYR A 71 -12.58 -9.39 -2.24
N PHE A 72 -11.66 -10.27 -1.85
CA PHE A 72 -11.98 -11.66 -1.58
C PHE A 72 -12.67 -11.89 -0.23
N GLN A 73 -12.47 -11.00 0.74
CA GLN A 73 -13.22 -10.99 1.99
C GLN A 73 -14.63 -10.41 1.82
N GLU A 74 -15.02 -9.92 0.63
CA GLU A 74 -16.29 -9.23 0.40
C GLU A 74 -16.46 -8.04 1.38
N ALA A 75 -15.35 -7.35 1.62
CA ALA A 75 -15.19 -6.29 2.59
C ALA A 75 -14.80 -4.94 1.95
N CYS A 76 -15.03 -4.74 0.64
CA CYS A 76 -14.77 -3.44 0.01
C CYS A 76 -15.62 -2.31 0.62
N GLU A 77 -16.87 -2.62 1.00
CA GLU A 77 -17.79 -1.68 1.65
C GLU A 77 -18.34 -2.30 2.94
N VAL A 78 -17.79 -1.88 4.09
CA VAL A 78 -18.22 -2.35 5.41
C VAL A 78 -18.54 -1.15 6.31
N PRO A 79 -19.76 -1.06 6.87
CA PRO A 79 -20.10 -0.03 7.83
C PRO A 79 -19.23 -0.11 9.09
N GLN A 80 -18.77 1.05 9.57
CA GLN A 80 -17.98 1.15 10.79
C GLN A 80 -18.80 0.71 12.03
N LYS A 81 -18.32 -0.31 12.73
CA LYS A 81 -18.81 -0.76 14.04
C LYS A 81 -17.73 -0.58 15.11
N ASN A 82 -18.10 0.05 16.22
CA ASN A 82 -17.17 0.31 17.32
C ASN A 82 -17.18 -0.83 18.34
N ILE A 83 -16.46 -1.92 18.04
CA ILE A 83 -16.31 -3.05 18.96
C ILE A 83 -15.47 -2.65 20.18
N ARG A 84 -16.07 -2.75 21.36
CA ARG A 84 -15.42 -2.52 22.66
C ARG A 84 -15.39 -3.82 23.45
N ILE A 85 -14.68 -3.80 24.58
CA ILE A 85 -14.52 -4.99 25.44
C ILE A 85 -15.86 -5.58 25.88
N LYS A 86 -16.87 -4.74 26.15
CA LYS A 86 -18.22 -5.20 26.55
C LYS A 86 -18.92 -6.03 25.48
N ASP A 87 -18.49 -5.91 24.22
CA ASP A 87 -19.08 -6.60 23.07
C ASP A 87 -18.35 -7.93 22.79
N ILE A 88 -17.26 -8.22 23.51
CA ILE A 88 -16.50 -9.46 23.38
C ILE A 88 -17.11 -10.52 24.30
N PRO A 89 -17.55 -11.68 23.77
CA PRO A 89 -18.06 -12.76 24.59
C PRO A 89 -16.90 -13.39 25.38
N VAL A 90 -16.84 -13.09 26.68
CA VAL A 90 -15.88 -13.68 27.62
C VAL A 90 -16.63 -14.48 28.67
N ASN A 91 -16.05 -15.57 29.15
CA ASN A 91 -16.66 -16.35 30.22
C ASN A 91 -16.73 -15.48 31.50
N PRO A 92 -17.92 -15.28 32.09
CA PRO A 92 -18.08 -14.40 33.26
C PRO A 92 -17.35 -14.90 34.51
N HIS A 93 -16.96 -16.17 34.56
CA HIS A 93 -16.19 -16.75 35.67
C HIS A 93 -14.69 -16.51 35.57
N TRP A 94 -14.18 -15.97 34.46
CA TRP A 94 -12.77 -15.64 34.34
C TRP A 94 -12.41 -14.40 35.14
N GLU A 95 -11.32 -14.48 35.90
CA GLU A 95 -10.79 -13.34 36.65
C GLU A 95 -10.19 -12.33 35.66
N ARG A 96 -10.73 -11.10 35.64
CA ARG A 96 -10.24 -10.01 34.79
C ARG A 96 -9.27 -9.10 35.53
N LYS A 97 -8.06 -8.92 34.99
CA LYS A 97 -7.05 -7.97 35.50
C LYS A 97 -6.70 -6.92 34.45
N ALA A 98 -6.70 -5.65 34.85
CA ALA A 98 -6.26 -4.56 33.98
C ALA A 98 -4.74 -4.62 33.78
N ASP A 99 -4.29 -4.23 32.59
CA ASP A 99 -2.89 -4.08 32.19
C ASP A 99 -2.76 -2.79 31.39
N GLY A 100 -2.63 -1.67 32.11
CA GLY A 100 -2.79 -0.33 31.55
C GLY A 100 -4.15 -0.17 30.88
N ILE A 101 -4.15 0.11 29.57
CA ILE A 101 -5.38 0.19 28.77
C ILE A 101 -5.87 -1.19 28.28
N ASN A 102 -5.16 -2.28 28.53
CA ASN A 102 -5.52 -3.62 28.07
C ASN A 102 -6.05 -4.48 29.22
N TYR A 103 -6.53 -5.69 28.93
CA TYR A 103 -7.08 -6.58 29.94
C TYR A 103 -6.65 -8.02 29.75
N ASN A 104 -6.13 -8.62 30.82
CA ASN A 104 -5.87 -10.04 30.93
C ASN A 104 -7.06 -10.76 31.57
N TYR A 105 -7.36 -11.98 31.14
CA TYR A 105 -8.35 -12.86 31.74
C TYR A 105 -7.70 -14.17 32.16
N TYR A 106 -8.05 -14.65 33.35
CA TYR A 106 -7.47 -15.83 33.98
C TYR A 106 -8.53 -16.86 34.35
N GLN A 107 -8.18 -18.14 34.22
CA GLN A 107 -8.93 -19.27 34.73
C GLN A 107 -8.00 -20.10 35.61
N ASN A 108 -8.37 -20.32 36.88
CA ASN A 108 -7.56 -21.08 37.85
C ASN A 108 -6.09 -20.60 37.93
N GLY A 109 -5.90 -19.27 37.95
CA GLY A 109 -4.57 -18.64 38.01
C GLY A 109 -3.78 -18.65 36.69
N LYS A 110 -4.31 -19.22 35.61
CA LYS A 110 -3.65 -19.29 34.29
C LYS A 110 -4.26 -18.30 33.31
N ARG A 111 -3.43 -17.55 32.60
CA ARG A 111 -3.89 -16.58 31.59
C ARG A 111 -4.46 -17.34 30.40
N VAL A 112 -5.70 -17.03 30.03
CA VAL A 112 -6.41 -17.68 28.90
C VAL A 112 -6.72 -16.69 27.77
N LEU A 113 -6.85 -15.40 28.09
CA LEU A 113 -7.20 -14.36 27.12
C LEU A 113 -6.45 -13.05 27.42
N TYR A 114 -6.08 -12.32 26.38
CA TYR A 114 -5.66 -10.92 26.45
C TYR A 114 -6.40 -10.09 25.41
N ILE A 115 -6.98 -8.96 25.82
CA ILE A 115 -7.68 -8.05 24.90
C ILE A 115 -6.89 -6.74 24.82
N ARG A 116 -6.45 -6.40 23.61
CA ARG A 116 -5.73 -5.15 23.31
C ARG A 116 -6.70 -4.07 22.83
N ARG A 117 -6.62 -2.87 23.43
CA ARG A 117 -7.37 -1.67 22.97
C ARG A 117 -6.46 -0.70 22.22
N ARG A 118 -7.07 0.23 21.47
CA ARG A 118 -6.34 1.29 20.76
C ARG A 118 -5.74 2.33 21.70
N SER A 119 -6.58 3.01 22.48
CA SER A 119 -6.15 4.03 23.44
C SER A 119 -7.24 4.29 24.49
N ASP A 120 -6.99 5.21 25.42
CA ASP A 120 -8.03 5.65 26.37
C ASP A 120 -9.14 6.47 25.70
N SER A 121 -8.79 7.26 24.67
CA SER A 121 -9.72 8.05 23.87
C SER A 121 -10.46 7.20 22.83
N ASP A 122 -9.80 6.20 22.27
CA ASP A 122 -10.38 5.22 21.35
C ASP A 122 -10.41 3.84 21.99
N ARG A 123 -11.53 3.53 22.64
CA ARG A 123 -11.72 2.28 23.40
C ARG A 123 -12.04 1.07 22.52
N ARG A 124 -11.88 1.17 21.20
CA ARG A 124 -12.08 0.03 20.30
C ARG A 124 -11.03 -1.06 20.54
N VAL A 125 -11.44 -2.30 20.35
CA VAL A 125 -10.55 -3.48 20.41
C VAL A 125 -9.70 -3.54 19.13
N ILE A 126 -8.40 -3.79 19.28
CA ILE A 126 -7.48 -4.06 18.17
C ILE A 126 -7.45 -5.56 17.89
N ASN A 127 -7.18 -6.36 18.94
CA ASN A 127 -7.10 -7.80 18.82
C ASN A 127 -7.39 -8.50 20.14
N ILE A 128 -7.65 -9.80 20.03
CA ILE A 128 -7.82 -10.74 21.13
C ILE A 128 -6.78 -11.84 20.97
N GLN A 129 -6.05 -12.14 22.04
CA GLN A 129 -5.02 -13.17 22.06
C GLN A 129 -5.46 -14.31 22.97
N TYR A 130 -5.32 -15.53 22.50
CA TYR A 130 -5.71 -16.76 23.19
C TYR A 130 -4.46 -17.54 23.59
N PHE A 131 -4.45 -18.05 24.82
CA PHE A 131 -3.32 -18.78 25.39
C PHE A 131 -3.71 -20.20 25.77
N ASP A 132 -2.77 -21.14 25.66
CA ASP A 132 -2.93 -22.50 26.13
C ASP A 132 -2.78 -22.63 27.66
N HIS A 133 -2.91 -23.85 28.16
CA HIS A 133 -2.77 -24.17 29.58
C HIS A 133 -1.36 -23.91 30.16
N TYR A 134 -0.35 -23.75 29.30
CA TYR A 134 1.03 -23.42 29.65
C TYR A 134 1.32 -21.91 29.52
N GLY A 135 0.32 -21.10 29.14
CA GLY A 135 0.44 -19.66 28.98
C GLY A 135 1.04 -19.23 27.64
N LYS A 136 1.13 -20.16 26.68
CA LYS A 136 1.70 -19.92 25.36
C LYS A 136 0.64 -19.43 24.37
N LEU A 137 1.02 -18.48 23.51
CA LEU A 137 0.13 -17.90 22.51
C LEU A 137 -0.28 -18.97 21.47
N LEU A 138 -1.58 -19.18 21.33
CA LEU A 138 -2.16 -20.10 20.34
C LEU A 138 -2.69 -19.34 19.12
N LYS A 139 -3.39 -18.24 19.37
CA LYS A 139 -4.16 -17.53 18.36
C LYS A 139 -4.22 -16.04 18.67
N VAL A 140 -4.15 -15.21 17.63
CA VAL A 140 -4.50 -13.78 17.70
C VAL A 140 -5.60 -13.49 16.69
N SER A 141 -6.76 -13.06 17.16
CA SER A 141 -7.88 -12.60 16.33
C SER A 141 -7.81 -11.07 16.23
N TRP A 142 -7.48 -10.56 15.04
CA TRP A 142 -7.37 -9.14 14.75
C TRP A 142 -8.68 -8.59 14.20
N PHE A 143 -9.06 -7.42 14.68
CA PHE A 143 -10.19 -6.68 14.15
C PHE A 143 -9.75 -5.76 13.02
N ASP A 144 -10.49 -5.76 11.92
CA ASP A 144 -10.50 -4.65 10.99
C ASP A 144 -10.92 -3.39 11.77
N SER A 145 -10.36 -2.25 11.38
CA SER A 145 -10.75 -0.94 11.90
C SER A 145 -12.26 -0.68 11.93
N ARG A 146 -13.03 -1.33 11.04
CA ARG A 146 -14.49 -1.28 10.88
C ARG A 146 -15.25 -2.26 11.78
N GLY A 147 -14.57 -3.11 12.56
CA GLY A 147 -15.15 -3.80 13.71
C GLY A 147 -15.67 -5.22 13.47
N PHE A 148 -15.10 -5.94 12.51
CA PHE A 148 -15.25 -7.40 12.41
C PHE A 148 -13.87 -8.06 12.56
N ILE A 149 -13.83 -9.35 12.93
CA ILE A 149 -12.58 -10.11 12.95
C ILE A 149 -12.19 -10.37 11.50
N SER A 150 -11.13 -9.75 11.02
CA SER A 150 -10.70 -9.85 9.63
C SER A 150 -9.59 -10.87 9.43
N VAL A 151 -8.77 -11.15 10.43
CA VAL A 151 -7.78 -12.22 10.37
C VAL A 151 -7.57 -12.89 11.72
N GLU A 152 -7.44 -14.21 11.72
CA GLU A 152 -6.91 -14.98 12.84
C GLU A 152 -5.55 -15.56 12.49
N GLN A 153 -4.54 -15.27 13.32
CA GLN A 153 -3.19 -15.79 13.19
C GLN A 153 -3.01 -16.93 14.19
N LEU A 154 -2.63 -18.11 13.69
CA LEU A 154 -2.40 -19.32 14.47
C LEU A 154 -0.90 -19.58 14.62
N TYR A 155 -0.48 -19.92 15.83
CA TYR A 155 0.93 -20.09 16.20
C TYR A 155 1.25 -21.57 16.48
N ASP A 156 2.42 -22.02 16.02
CA ASP A 156 2.90 -23.39 16.19
C ASP A 156 3.55 -23.63 17.57
N TRP A 157 4.13 -24.83 17.77
CA TRP A 157 4.80 -25.19 19.02
C TRP A 157 6.01 -24.29 19.37
N ASP A 158 6.64 -23.68 18.38
CA ASP A 158 7.81 -22.80 18.55
C ASP A 158 7.43 -21.32 18.70
N GLY A 159 6.14 -20.99 18.61
CA GLY A 159 5.64 -19.62 18.65
C GLY A 159 5.79 -18.88 17.32
N LYS A 160 6.03 -19.60 16.22
CA LYS A 160 6.02 -19.05 14.86
C LYS A 160 4.59 -19.05 14.31
N MET A 161 4.29 -18.08 13.47
CA MET A 161 3.00 -18.00 12.80
C MET A 161 2.91 -19.08 11.72
N ALA A 162 2.03 -20.05 11.91
CA ALA A 162 1.86 -21.17 11.00
C ALA A 162 0.78 -20.91 9.94
N THR A 163 -0.27 -20.19 10.32
CA THR A 163 -1.44 -19.97 9.46
C THR A 163 -2.10 -18.64 9.75
N GLU A 164 -2.52 -17.94 8.70
CA GLU A 164 -3.39 -16.77 8.79
C GLU A 164 -4.70 -17.07 8.08
N ASN A 165 -5.82 -16.95 8.79
CA ASN A 165 -7.17 -17.15 8.28
C ASN A 165 -7.85 -15.78 8.12
N TYR A 166 -8.10 -15.34 6.91
CA TYR A 166 -8.78 -14.08 6.59
C TYR A 166 -10.28 -14.31 6.41
N TYR A 167 -11.10 -13.58 7.15
CA TYR A 167 -12.54 -13.82 7.24
C TYR A 167 -13.36 -12.75 6.53
N ARG A 168 -14.47 -13.14 5.93
CA ARG A 168 -15.50 -12.21 5.46
C ARG A 168 -16.17 -11.50 6.66
N PRO A 169 -16.82 -10.35 6.46
CA PRO A 169 -17.56 -9.66 7.52
C PRO A 169 -18.64 -10.52 8.21
N ASP A 170 -19.17 -11.54 7.54
CA ASP A 170 -20.13 -12.50 8.10
C ASP A 170 -19.50 -13.58 9.00
N GLY A 171 -18.17 -13.63 9.08
CA GLY A 171 -17.40 -14.59 9.87
C GLY A 171 -17.02 -15.87 9.12
N THR A 172 -17.36 -16.02 7.84
CA THR A 172 -16.91 -17.15 7.02
C THR A 172 -15.47 -16.97 6.53
N LEU A 173 -14.75 -18.07 6.32
CA LEU A 173 -13.35 -18.03 5.88
C LEU A 173 -13.27 -17.67 4.39
N ALA A 174 -12.52 -16.62 4.04
CA ALA A 174 -12.27 -16.20 2.67
C ALA A 174 -10.94 -16.73 2.15
N ILE A 175 -9.84 -16.44 2.87
CA ILE A 175 -8.50 -16.85 2.47
C ILE A 175 -7.80 -17.52 3.64
N GLN A 176 -7.05 -18.58 3.39
CA GLN A 176 -6.05 -19.09 4.31
C GLN A 176 -4.66 -18.95 3.70
N LEU A 177 -3.73 -18.35 4.45
CA LEU A 177 -2.31 -18.34 4.14
C LEU A 177 -1.61 -19.33 5.07
N ALA A 178 -1.00 -20.37 4.49
CA ALA A 178 -0.18 -21.32 5.22
C ALA A 178 1.32 -21.01 5.02
N HIS A 179 2.06 -20.97 6.14
CA HIS A 179 3.50 -20.86 6.19
C HIS A 179 4.12 -22.25 6.31
N GLN A 180 4.78 -22.70 5.25
CA GLN A 180 5.39 -24.02 5.15
C GLN A 180 6.90 -23.88 4.94
N GLN A 181 7.63 -24.99 5.03
CA GLN A 181 9.04 -25.05 4.66
C GLN A 181 9.26 -26.02 3.51
N ASP A 182 10.14 -25.65 2.59
CA ASP A 182 10.64 -26.58 1.58
C ASP A 182 11.61 -27.61 2.19
N LYS A 183 12.08 -28.58 1.38
CA LYS A 183 13.04 -29.60 1.83
C LYS A 183 14.38 -29.02 2.32
N ARG A 184 14.67 -27.75 2.05
CA ARG A 184 15.88 -27.03 2.43
C ARG A 184 15.64 -26.08 3.61
N GLY A 185 14.43 -26.04 4.17
CA GLY A 185 14.06 -25.16 5.28
C GLY A 185 13.67 -23.74 4.87
N ASN A 186 13.55 -23.43 3.58
CA ASN A 186 13.11 -22.11 3.12
C ASN A 186 11.58 -21.96 3.29
N GLU A 187 11.13 -20.78 3.70
CA GLU A 187 9.69 -20.50 3.82
C GLU A 187 8.99 -20.56 2.45
N ILE A 188 7.90 -21.32 2.38
CA ILE A 188 6.94 -21.33 1.27
C ILE A 188 5.61 -20.81 1.80
N LYS A 189 5.01 -19.89 1.06
CA LYS A 189 3.67 -19.37 1.32
C LYS A 189 2.69 -19.92 0.31
N THR A 190 1.61 -20.54 0.79
CA THR A 190 0.50 -21.00 -0.06
C THR A 190 -0.79 -20.34 0.38
N TYR A 191 -1.58 -19.91 -0.59
CA TYR A 191 -2.86 -19.25 -0.36
C TYR A 191 -3.98 -20.16 -0.83
N HIS A 192 -5.00 -20.36 0.00
CA HIS A 192 -6.23 -21.03 -0.37
C HIS A 192 -7.38 -20.03 -0.28
N LEU A 193 -8.07 -19.81 -1.39
CA LEU A 193 -9.25 -18.96 -1.49
C LEU A 193 -10.49 -19.87 -1.46
N PHE A 194 -11.35 -19.70 -0.47
CA PHE A 194 -12.48 -20.56 -0.19
C PHE A 194 -13.78 -20.01 -0.79
N ASN A 195 -14.54 -20.89 -1.42
CA ASN A 195 -15.91 -20.64 -1.88
C ASN A 195 -16.07 -19.35 -2.72
N TYR A 196 -15.06 -19.01 -3.53
CA TYR A 196 -15.14 -17.88 -4.45
C TYR A 196 -15.97 -18.30 -5.66
N HIS A 197 -17.16 -17.72 -5.81
CA HIS A 197 -18.17 -18.12 -6.80
C HIS A 197 -18.47 -19.64 -6.80
N GLY A 198 -18.50 -20.26 -5.61
CA GLY A 198 -18.78 -21.69 -5.45
C GLY A 198 -17.58 -22.61 -5.68
N HIS A 199 -16.37 -22.06 -5.79
CA HIS A 199 -15.15 -22.82 -6.04
C HIS A 199 -14.03 -22.47 -5.06
N ASP A 200 -13.18 -23.47 -4.79
CA ASP A 200 -11.96 -23.31 -4.02
C ASP A 200 -10.76 -23.18 -4.97
N TYR A 201 -9.85 -22.27 -4.66
CA TYR A 201 -8.64 -22.02 -5.45
C TYR A 201 -7.39 -22.08 -4.58
N GLN A 202 -6.30 -22.65 -5.10
CA GLN A 202 -5.01 -22.68 -4.43
C GLN A 202 -3.92 -22.00 -5.26
N PHE A 203 -3.09 -21.20 -4.60
CA PHE A 203 -2.02 -20.42 -5.22
C PHE A 203 -0.69 -20.69 -4.54
N SER A 204 0.34 -20.95 -5.35
CA SER A 204 1.73 -21.07 -4.89
C SER A 204 2.38 -19.69 -4.90
N GLY A 205 2.22 -18.98 -3.78
CA GLY A 205 2.82 -17.66 -3.57
C GLY A 205 1.90 -16.49 -3.93
N PHE A 206 2.33 -15.32 -3.49
CA PHE A 206 1.51 -14.12 -3.48
C PHE A 206 1.29 -13.51 -4.87
N ASP A 207 2.25 -13.68 -5.78
CA ASP A 207 2.14 -13.17 -7.16
C ASP A 207 1.07 -13.92 -7.96
N GLN A 208 0.89 -15.22 -7.74
CA GLN A 208 -0.19 -16.00 -8.38
C GLN A 208 -1.57 -15.56 -7.89
N LEU A 209 -1.73 -15.35 -6.57
CA LEU A 209 -2.95 -14.80 -6.00
C LEU A 209 -3.21 -13.38 -6.53
N THR A 210 -2.18 -12.54 -6.61
CA THR A 210 -2.29 -11.18 -7.18
C THR A 210 -2.73 -11.21 -8.64
N ARG A 211 -2.14 -12.09 -9.46
CA ARG A 211 -2.53 -12.26 -10.86
C ARG A 211 -3.99 -12.68 -10.99
N PHE A 212 -4.43 -13.64 -10.17
CA PHE A 212 -5.83 -14.10 -10.16
C PHE A 212 -6.78 -12.97 -9.74
N PHE A 213 -6.46 -12.26 -8.65
CA PHE A 213 -7.20 -11.08 -8.22
C PHE A 213 -7.37 -10.04 -9.33
N LEU A 214 -6.29 -9.70 -10.04
CA LEU A 214 -6.38 -8.71 -11.12
C LEU A 214 -7.23 -9.22 -12.29
N ASP A 215 -7.18 -10.52 -12.61
CA ASP A 215 -8.04 -11.14 -13.64
C ASP A 215 -9.53 -11.03 -13.26
N GLU A 216 -9.87 -11.34 -12.01
CA GLU A 216 -11.25 -11.23 -11.51
C GLU A 216 -11.71 -9.77 -11.42
N LEU A 217 -10.86 -8.87 -10.92
CA LEU A 217 -11.15 -7.44 -10.81
C LEU A 217 -11.59 -6.82 -12.14
N VAL A 218 -10.89 -7.15 -13.24
CA VAL A 218 -11.22 -6.57 -14.55
C VAL A 218 -12.41 -7.25 -15.23
N ALA A 219 -12.80 -8.43 -14.75
CA ALA A 219 -13.98 -9.14 -15.20
C ALA A 219 -15.25 -8.70 -14.44
N ASP A 220 -15.10 -8.17 -13.23
CA ASP A 220 -16.18 -7.75 -12.35
C ASP A 220 -16.96 -6.55 -12.91
N LYS A 221 -18.21 -6.79 -13.31
CA LYS A 221 -19.10 -5.77 -13.90
C LYS A 221 -19.79 -4.86 -12.88
N GLN A 222 -19.70 -5.18 -11.59
CA GLN A 222 -20.17 -4.28 -10.54
C GLN A 222 -19.11 -3.20 -10.25
N ILE A 223 -17.83 -3.54 -10.46
CA ILE A 223 -16.70 -2.63 -10.27
C ILE A 223 -16.32 -1.90 -11.56
N CYS A 224 -16.26 -2.63 -12.67
CA CYS A 224 -15.88 -2.12 -13.98
C CYS A 224 -17.09 -1.89 -14.87
N GLY A 225 -17.08 -0.79 -15.63
CA GLY A 225 -18.06 -0.55 -16.69
C GLY A 225 -17.84 -1.44 -17.91
N GLU A 226 -18.60 -1.17 -18.98
CA GLU A 226 -18.49 -1.89 -20.26
C GLU A 226 -17.30 -1.44 -21.13
N GLY A 227 -16.57 -0.41 -20.70
CA GLY A 227 -15.52 0.21 -21.50
C GLY A 227 -14.12 -0.41 -21.32
N PRO A 228 -13.14 0.04 -22.11
CA PRO A 228 -11.76 -0.39 -21.97
C PRO A 228 -11.17 -0.03 -20.61
N ILE A 229 -10.46 -0.99 -20.01
CA ILE A 229 -9.80 -0.82 -18.71
C ILE A 229 -8.31 -0.50 -18.93
N GLY A 230 -7.77 0.39 -18.10
CA GLY A 230 -6.36 0.78 -18.11
C GLY A 230 -5.70 0.66 -16.73
N PHE A 231 -4.56 -0.02 -16.67
CA PHE A 231 -3.73 -0.14 -15.47
C PHE A 231 -2.53 0.78 -15.56
N ILE A 232 -2.37 1.64 -14.55
CA ILE A 232 -1.13 2.39 -14.29
C ILE A 232 -0.40 1.71 -13.15
N VAL A 233 0.75 1.12 -13.44
CA VAL A 233 1.52 0.34 -12.47
C VAL A 233 2.60 1.21 -11.85
N ASP A 234 2.33 1.71 -10.63
CA ASP A 234 3.25 2.59 -9.90
C ASP A 234 4.41 1.83 -9.23
N ARG A 235 4.21 0.53 -8.96
CA ARG A 235 5.17 -0.34 -8.29
C ARG A 235 5.43 -1.62 -9.09
N VAL A 236 6.21 -1.46 -10.16
CA VAL A 236 6.43 -2.52 -11.16
C VAL A 236 7.28 -3.68 -10.65
N TYR A 237 8.16 -3.44 -9.67
CA TYR A 237 8.92 -4.52 -9.04
C TYR A 237 7.99 -5.52 -8.35
N GLU A 238 6.98 -5.03 -7.67
CA GLU A 238 6.03 -5.83 -6.89
C GLU A 238 4.90 -6.40 -7.75
N LEU A 239 4.40 -5.64 -8.73
CA LEU A 239 3.17 -5.97 -9.48
C LEU A 239 3.42 -6.40 -10.93
N GLY A 240 4.60 -6.12 -11.48
CA GLY A 240 4.89 -6.28 -12.91
C GLY A 240 4.64 -7.71 -13.38
N TRP A 241 5.10 -8.70 -12.62
CA TRP A 241 4.88 -10.10 -12.97
C TRP A 241 3.39 -10.43 -13.02
N ALA A 242 2.63 -10.08 -11.99
CA ALA A 242 1.19 -10.41 -11.92
C ALA A 242 0.41 -9.77 -13.08
N VAL A 243 0.68 -8.49 -13.38
CA VAL A 243 0.03 -7.74 -14.47
C VAL A 243 0.36 -8.33 -15.84
N LEU A 244 1.63 -8.68 -16.08
CA LEU A 244 2.04 -9.22 -17.38
C LEU A 244 1.50 -10.63 -17.64
N HIS A 245 1.22 -11.41 -16.59
CA HIS A 245 0.73 -12.79 -16.66
C HIS A 245 -0.79 -12.95 -16.51
N MET A 246 -1.56 -11.86 -16.46
CA MET A 246 -3.03 -11.89 -16.49
C MET A 246 -3.57 -12.64 -17.73
N LYS A 247 -4.69 -13.34 -17.57
CA LYS A 247 -5.46 -13.93 -18.69
C LYS A 247 -6.23 -12.85 -19.44
N HIS A 248 -6.84 -11.93 -18.72
CA HIS A 248 -7.61 -10.83 -19.28
C HIS A 248 -6.68 -9.66 -19.59
N ARG A 249 -6.36 -9.48 -20.87
CA ARG A 249 -5.48 -8.40 -21.28
C ARG A 249 -6.21 -7.05 -21.21
N VAL A 250 -5.69 -6.15 -20.38
CA VAL A 250 -6.06 -4.73 -20.33
C VAL A 250 -4.91 -3.84 -20.85
N PHE A 251 -5.19 -2.56 -21.10
CA PHE A 251 -4.14 -1.58 -21.39
C PHE A 251 -3.26 -1.42 -20.15
N ARG A 252 -1.95 -1.58 -20.26
CA ARG A 252 -1.03 -1.60 -19.10
C ARG A 252 0.15 -0.67 -19.32
N ILE A 253 0.37 0.26 -18.40
CA ILE A 253 1.44 1.26 -18.49
C ILE A 253 2.34 1.23 -17.27
N LEU A 254 3.66 1.19 -17.51
CA LEU A 254 4.68 1.24 -16.47
C LEU A 254 4.92 2.70 -16.07
N GLN A 255 4.71 3.06 -14.80
CA GLN A 255 4.98 4.40 -14.30
C GLN A 255 6.34 4.47 -13.61
N LEU A 256 7.24 5.32 -14.11
CA LEU A 256 8.48 5.64 -13.41
C LEU A 256 8.23 6.74 -12.37
N HIS A 257 8.78 6.57 -11.17
CA HIS A 257 8.70 7.54 -10.07
C HIS A 257 10.06 8.12 -9.66
N ASN A 258 11.15 7.51 -10.11
CA ASN A 258 12.54 7.87 -9.83
C ASN A 258 13.38 7.68 -11.10
N ASP A 259 14.68 7.93 -10.98
CA ASP A 259 15.62 7.53 -12.02
C ASP A 259 15.55 6.01 -12.27
N HIS A 260 15.59 5.66 -13.55
CA HIS A 260 15.50 4.30 -14.05
C HIS A 260 16.86 3.59 -14.10
N VAL A 261 17.96 4.32 -13.89
CA VAL A 261 19.33 3.78 -13.80
C VAL A 261 19.98 4.07 -12.45
N ASN A 262 21.06 3.37 -12.13
CA ASN A 262 21.81 3.56 -10.88
C ASN A 262 22.88 4.67 -10.98
N ASN A 263 23.40 4.94 -12.18
CA ASN A 263 24.38 6.00 -12.43
C ASN A 263 23.80 7.04 -13.40
N PRO A 264 23.37 8.22 -12.93
CA PRO A 264 22.76 9.25 -13.78
C PRO A 264 23.75 9.90 -14.76
N ASN A 265 25.06 9.70 -14.58
CA ASN A 265 26.07 10.18 -15.53
C ASN A 265 26.18 9.29 -16.78
N ASP A 266 25.56 8.11 -16.78
CA ASP A 266 25.55 7.16 -17.89
C ASP A 266 24.15 6.55 -18.08
N MET A 267 23.24 7.34 -18.63
CA MET A 267 21.85 6.93 -18.84
C MET A 267 21.72 5.76 -19.84
N LEU A 268 22.67 5.64 -20.78
CA LEU A 268 22.60 4.69 -21.89
C LEU A 268 23.04 3.29 -21.47
N HIS A 269 24.09 3.16 -20.66
CA HIS A 269 24.70 1.87 -20.36
C HIS A 269 24.66 1.48 -18.88
N SER A 270 24.34 2.40 -17.97
CA SER A 270 24.24 2.08 -16.55
C SER A 270 23.24 0.95 -16.28
N THR A 271 23.55 0.13 -15.28
CA THR A 271 22.61 -0.85 -14.73
C THR A 271 21.30 -0.18 -14.31
N LEU A 272 20.19 -0.88 -14.53
CA LEU A 272 18.88 -0.37 -14.17
C LEU A 272 18.72 -0.34 -12.65
N ASN A 273 17.94 0.63 -12.19
CA ASN A 273 17.44 0.65 -10.83
C ASN A 273 16.59 -0.60 -10.60
N TYR A 274 16.86 -1.34 -9.51
CA TYR A 274 16.22 -2.63 -9.24
C TYR A 274 14.69 -2.57 -9.25
N ASN A 275 14.10 -1.42 -8.88
CA ASN A 275 12.66 -1.21 -8.88
C ASN A 275 12.05 -1.29 -10.29
N TYR A 276 12.84 -1.03 -11.33
CA TYR A 276 12.39 -0.99 -12.73
C TYR A 276 13.10 -2.02 -13.60
N ASP A 277 14.18 -2.65 -13.13
CA ASP A 277 15.02 -3.56 -13.91
C ASP A 277 14.20 -4.64 -14.62
N TRP A 278 13.36 -5.37 -13.86
CA TRP A 278 12.50 -6.40 -14.44
C TRP A 278 11.48 -5.80 -15.43
N GLY A 279 10.79 -4.73 -15.05
CA GLY A 279 9.77 -4.10 -15.90
C GLY A 279 10.31 -3.55 -17.22
N LEU A 280 11.48 -2.91 -17.20
CA LEU A 280 12.15 -2.36 -18.37
C LEU A 280 12.85 -3.43 -19.23
N LYS A 281 13.27 -4.56 -18.65
CA LYS A 281 13.71 -5.73 -19.44
C LYS A 281 12.56 -6.38 -20.21
N HIS A 282 11.33 -6.23 -19.72
CA HIS A 282 10.10 -6.70 -20.37
C HIS A 282 9.34 -5.54 -21.04
N LEU A 283 10.02 -4.48 -21.46
CA LEU A 283 9.35 -3.24 -21.90
C LEU A 283 8.35 -3.47 -23.05
N GLN A 284 8.64 -4.40 -23.96
CA GLN A 284 7.78 -4.74 -25.11
C GLN A 284 6.46 -5.42 -24.74
N ASP A 285 6.34 -5.94 -23.51
CA ASP A 285 5.10 -6.54 -23.00
C ASP A 285 4.14 -5.49 -22.41
N TRP A 286 4.59 -4.23 -22.30
CA TRP A 286 3.79 -3.08 -21.86
C TRP A 286 3.23 -2.30 -23.05
N ASP A 287 2.08 -1.66 -22.86
CA ASP A 287 1.51 -0.74 -23.85
C ASP A 287 2.17 0.65 -23.83
N GLY A 288 2.97 0.92 -22.79
CA GLY A 288 3.80 2.11 -22.71
C GLY A 288 4.55 2.23 -21.38
N VAL A 289 5.37 3.28 -21.32
CA VAL A 289 6.06 3.74 -20.12
C VAL A 289 5.84 5.23 -19.91
N ILE A 290 5.64 5.67 -18.67
CA ILE A 290 5.50 7.08 -18.32
C ILE A 290 6.80 7.58 -17.70
N ALA A 291 7.38 8.60 -18.33
CA ALA A 291 8.41 9.46 -17.77
C ALA A 291 7.80 10.70 -17.10
N LEU A 292 8.45 11.20 -16.06
CA LEU A 292 8.00 12.37 -15.30
C LEU A 292 8.46 13.70 -15.90
N THR A 293 9.61 13.71 -16.59
CA THR A 293 10.25 14.93 -17.08
C THR A 293 10.61 14.81 -18.57
N PRO A 294 10.79 15.95 -19.27
CA PRO A 294 11.29 15.93 -20.65
C PRO A 294 12.64 15.23 -20.78
N GLN A 295 13.54 15.43 -19.79
CA GLN A 295 14.86 14.79 -19.78
C GLN A 295 14.72 13.26 -19.68
N GLN A 296 13.96 12.77 -18.70
CA GLN A 296 13.76 11.33 -18.53
C GLN A 296 13.08 10.68 -19.77
N GLN A 297 12.16 11.39 -20.42
CA GLN A 297 11.55 10.92 -21.67
C GLN A 297 12.62 10.77 -22.77
N LYS A 298 13.51 11.76 -22.93
CA LYS A 298 14.62 11.70 -23.88
C LYS A 298 15.56 10.53 -23.56
N ASP A 299 15.93 10.36 -22.30
CA ASP A 299 16.85 9.29 -21.89
C ASP A 299 16.27 7.90 -22.18
N LEU A 300 14.96 7.71 -21.94
CA LEU A 300 14.26 6.49 -22.32
C LEU A 300 14.19 6.31 -23.85
N GLN A 301 13.97 7.39 -24.59
CA GLN A 301 13.92 7.35 -26.05
C GLN A 301 15.27 6.95 -26.65
N ASP A 302 16.36 7.50 -26.11
CA ASP A 302 17.72 7.21 -26.55
C ASP A 302 18.10 5.74 -26.28
N ARG A 303 17.74 5.21 -25.10
CA ARG A 303 18.07 3.84 -24.70
C ARG A 303 17.12 2.77 -25.24
N PHE A 304 15.82 3.02 -25.21
CA PHE A 304 14.78 2.01 -25.46
C PHE A 304 13.89 2.32 -26.67
N GLY A 305 14.04 3.48 -27.31
CA GLY A 305 13.14 3.92 -28.39
C GLY A 305 13.06 2.97 -29.59
N LYS A 306 14.13 2.18 -29.84
CA LYS A 306 14.16 1.17 -30.91
C LYS A 306 13.24 -0.03 -30.65
N LEU A 307 12.77 -0.22 -29.41
CA LEU A 307 11.87 -1.32 -29.04
C LEU A 307 10.41 -1.06 -29.48
N GLY A 308 10.09 0.16 -29.94
CA GLY A 308 8.76 0.52 -30.45
C GLY A 308 7.69 0.79 -29.39
N VAL A 309 8.06 0.73 -28.11
CA VAL A 309 7.14 0.96 -26.98
C VAL A 309 6.90 2.45 -26.80
N LYS A 310 5.65 2.83 -26.57
CA LYS A 310 5.27 4.24 -26.47
C LYS A 310 5.75 4.85 -25.16
N ILE A 311 6.51 5.95 -25.25
CA ILE A 311 7.03 6.69 -24.11
C ILE A 311 6.18 7.96 -23.91
N TYR A 312 5.42 7.97 -22.83
CA TYR A 312 4.59 9.09 -22.42
C TYR A 312 5.36 10.03 -21.49
N ARG A 313 5.00 11.31 -21.49
CA ARG A 313 5.50 12.29 -20.54
C ARG A 313 4.34 12.87 -19.73
N ILE A 314 4.20 12.40 -18.50
CA ILE A 314 3.15 12.84 -17.58
C ILE A 314 3.82 13.19 -16.25
N PRO A 315 3.84 14.47 -15.84
CA PRO A 315 4.37 14.86 -14.54
C PRO A 315 3.64 14.17 -13.40
N GLY A 316 4.37 13.78 -12.34
CA GLY A 316 3.82 12.99 -11.24
C GLY A 316 2.81 13.75 -10.37
N PRO A 317 3.25 14.68 -9.50
CA PRO A 317 2.34 15.42 -8.65
C PRO A 317 1.75 16.64 -9.36
N ILE A 318 0.45 16.86 -9.15
CA ILE A 318 -0.20 18.12 -9.45
C ILE A 318 -0.17 19.07 -8.24
N VAL A 319 -0.20 20.37 -8.53
CA VAL A 319 -0.47 21.41 -7.53
C VAL A 319 -1.95 21.77 -7.66
N PRO A 320 -2.78 21.55 -6.62
CA PRO A 320 -4.21 21.87 -6.69
C PRO A 320 -4.45 23.35 -7.01
N ALA A 321 -5.52 23.64 -7.76
CA ALA A 321 -5.89 25.02 -8.10
C ALA A 321 -6.09 25.90 -6.86
N ALA A 322 -6.63 25.33 -5.77
CA ALA A 322 -6.75 26.04 -4.49
C ALA A 322 -5.40 26.47 -3.88
N VAL A 323 -4.30 25.78 -4.19
CA VAL A 323 -2.96 26.19 -3.76
C VAL A 323 -2.39 27.24 -4.69
N ILE A 324 -2.53 27.07 -6.00
CA ILE A 324 -2.07 28.03 -7.02
C ILE A 324 -2.77 29.39 -6.86
N ASN A 325 -4.08 29.36 -6.59
CA ASN A 325 -4.92 30.55 -6.51
C ASN A 325 -4.89 31.22 -5.12
N LYS A 326 -4.24 30.61 -4.13
CA LYS A 326 -4.07 31.25 -2.82
C LYS A 326 -3.27 32.54 -2.98
N ARG A 327 -3.73 33.60 -2.29
CA ARG A 327 -3.02 34.88 -2.29
C ARG A 327 -1.58 34.66 -1.82
N HIS A 328 -0.62 34.89 -2.71
CA HIS A 328 0.79 34.77 -2.37
C HIS A 328 1.18 35.75 -1.27
N VAL A 329 1.98 35.26 -0.32
CA VAL A 329 2.62 36.13 0.67
C VAL A 329 3.60 37.04 -0.06
N PRO A 330 3.42 38.39 0.00
CA PRO A 330 4.33 39.33 -0.63
C PRO A 330 5.76 39.07 -0.15
N PHE A 331 6.74 39.11 -1.05
CA PHE A 331 8.12 38.77 -0.74
C PHE A 331 8.66 39.56 0.48
N LYS A 332 8.31 40.85 0.58
CA LYS A 332 8.68 41.73 1.70
C LYS A 332 8.17 41.27 3.08
N LYS A 333 7.11 40.44 3.13
CA LYS A 333 6.52 39.91 4.36
C LYS A 333 7.02 38.51 4.73
N ARG A 334 7.85 37.89 3.89
CA ARG A 334 8.42 36.56 4.18
C ARG A 334 9.55 36.68 5.19
N THR A 335 9.78 35.63 5.97
CA THR A 335 10.94 35.52 6.86
C THR A 335 12.21 35.62 6.03
N LYS A 336 13.05 36.61 6.33
CA LYS A 336 14.32 36.80 5.63
C LYS A 336 15.33 35.75 6.07
N LYS A 337 16.27 35.41 5.17
CA LYS A 337 17.46 34.58 5.46
C LYS A 337 17.12 33.18 6.01
N GLN A 338 15.92 32.67 5.70
CA GLN A 338 15.49 31.34 6.08
C GLN A 338 15.60 30.41 4.87
N VAL A 339 16.32 29.30 5.04
CA VAL A 339 16.42 28.19 4.09
C VAL A 339 15.66 27.02 4.68
N VAL A 340 14.79 26.41 3.87
CA VAL A 340 13.97 25.28 4.30
C VAL A 340 14.22 24.11 3.36
N MET A 341 14.54 22.95 3.92
CA MET A 341 14.61 21.69 3.20
C MET A 341 13.45 20.79 3.62
N VAL A 342 12.53 20.53 2.68
CA VAL A 342 11.37 19.65 2.91
C VAL A 342 11.59 18.32 2.21
N ALA A 343 12.04 17.31 2.95
CA ALA A 343 12.33 15.97 2.43
C ALA A 343 12.43 14.96 3.59
N ARG A 344 12.19 13.66 3.31
CA ARG A 344 12.56 12.58 4.25
C ARG A 344 14.03 12.69 4.65
N LEU A 345 14.34 12.42 5.91
CA LEU A 345 15.70 12.45 6.45
C LEU A 345 16.42 11.15 6.11
N SER A 346 16.79 10.99 4.83
CA SER A 346 17.37 9.77 4.29
C SER A 346 18.65 10.01 3.48
N PRO A 347 19.59 9.05 3.42
CA PRO A 347 20.90 9.25 2.81
C PRO A 347 20.86 9.77 1.37
N GLU A 348 19.88 9.35 0.57
CA GLU A 348 19.72 9.79 -0.82
C GLU A 348 19.37 11.28 -0.96
N LYS A 349 18.96 11.94 0.12
CA LYS A 349 18.66 13.38 0.14
C LYS A 349 19.85 14.25 0.53
N GLN A 350 20.94 13.64 1.00
CA GLN A 350 22.22 14.31 1.27
C GLN A 350 22.10 15.58 2.13
N GLN A 351 21.28 15.53 3.18
CA GLN A 351 21.18 16.62 4.16
C GLN A 351 22.53 16.96 4.79
N ASP A 352 23.42 15.97 4.92
CA ASP A 352 24.78 16.13 5.43
C ASP A 352 25.63 17.05 4.55
N HIS A 353 25.45 17.02 3.21
CA HIS A 353 26.12 17.95 2.31
C HIS A 353 25.68 19.39 2.58
N LEU A 354 24.39 19.61 2.83
CA LEU A 354 23.87 20.94 3.17
C LEU A 354 24.45 21.43 4.51
N LEU A 355 24.55 20.55 5.51
CA LEU A 355 25.18 20.87 6.80
C LEU A 355 26.67 21.18 6.65
N LYS A 356 27.41 20.46 5.79
CA LYS A 356 28.82 20.72 5.49
C LYS A 356 29.02 22.07 4.79
N ALA A 357 28.09 22.49 3.94
CA ALA A 357 28.12 23.78 3.25
C ALA A 357 27.66 24.95 4.14
N TRP A 358 26.85 24.69 5.17
CA TRP A 358 26.21 25.72 5.99
C TRP A 358 27.17 26.72 6.66
N PRO A 359 28.36 26.33 7.17
CA PRO A 359 29.32 27.30 7.70
C PRO A 359 29.73 28.39 6.71
N GLN A 360 29.83 28.05 5.41
CA GLN A 360 30.15 29.03 4.37
C GLN A 360 28.99 30.03 4.18
N VAL A 361 27.75 29.56 4.31
CA VAL A 361 26.56 30.42 4.27
C VAL A 361 26.55 31.37 5.47
N LEU A 362 26.81 30.87 6.68
CA LEU A 362 26.86 31.71 7.89
C LEU A 362 28.01 32.74 7.86
N ALA A 363 29.14 32.43 7.22
CA ALA A 363 30.22 33.40 7.04
C ALA A 363 29.77 34.61 6.18
N ALA A 364 28.94 34.38 5.16
CA ALA A 364 28.40 35.43 4.29
C ALA A 364 27.11 36.07 4.83
N VAL A 365 26.29 35.31 5.56
CA VAL A 365 24.98 35.71 6.10
C VAL A 365 24.85 35.20 7.54
N PRO A 366 25.41 35.91 8.55
CA PRO A 366 25.58 35.40 9.91
C PRO A 366 24.30 35.01 10.66
N ASP A 367 23.16 35.58 10.29
CA ASP A 367 21.85 35.33 10.89
C ASP A 367 20.93 34.46 10.01
N ALA A 368 21.50 33.75 9.02
CA ALA A 368 20.75 32.78 8.24
C ALA A 368 20.30 31.59 9.09
N LYS A 369 19.13 31.03 8.78
CA LYS A 369 18.55 29.86 9.43
C LYS A 369 18.33 28.74 8.43
N LEU A 370 18.58 27.50 8.86
CA LEU A 370 18.32 26.29 8.09
C LEU A 370 17.35 25.39 8.87
N ASP A 371 16.20 25.11 8.26
CA ASP A 371 15.18 24.23 8.83
C ASP A 371 15.02 22.96 7.99
N PHE A 372 15.08 21.80 8.63
CA PHE A 372 14.74 20.52 8.02
C PHE A 372 13.33 20.10 8.41
N TRP A 373 12.50 19.80 7.41
CA TRP A 373 11.13 19.33 7.58
C TRP A 373 11.01 17.96 6.94
N GLY A 374 10.88 16.92 7.77
CA GLY A 374 10.86 15.54 7.33
C GLY A 374 10.81 14.58 8.50
N TYR A 375 10.74 13.30 8.18
CA TYR A 375 10.84 12.18 9.11
C TYR A 375 11.91 11.21 8.64
#